data_AF-A0A061EDR7-F1
#
_entry.id   AF-A0A061EDR7-F1
#
_cell.length_a   1.000
_cell.length_b   1.000
_cell.length_c   1.000
_cell.angle_alpha   90.00
_cell.angle_beta   90.00
_cell.angle_gamma   90.00
#
_symmetry.space_group_name_H-M   'P 1'
#
loop_
_entity.id
_entity.type
_entity.pdbx_description
1 polymer ?
#
loop_
_entity_poly.entity_id
_entity_poly.type
_entity_poly.pdbx_seq_one_letter_code
_entity_poly.pdbx_strand_id
1 'polypeptide(L)'
;MLAMNEEIQHRQYKDLDSLLIVPREKLAFNVTINTHYKWSQLHYITKTLQQKGEYDAVKRTCFGMLLGFNPQGYFCAGLLYSIMIHRITERQSMDHELWFAIGKSNVRLSKQEFCLITRLKFGPMPDVFRRPYEVATEGIHDRYWNRQESAKLQALLDTFRGGNFQRPGDATKMALVLITNNILFGQDYRRRVTPWLLSLMEDIDAWNVFPWGHYVWKLTLDYLLKEFEVPDSSVTKKTRLHYNIYRFT
;
A
#
# COMPACT_ATOMS: atom_id res chain seq x y z
N MET A 1 47.44 -3.69 17.28
CA MET A 1 46.38 -4.17 16.34
C MET A 1 44.97 -3.93 16.85
N LEU A 2 44.63 -4.25 18.11
CA LEU A 2 43.28 -4.03 18.66
C LEU A 2 42.84 -2.55 18.68
N ALA A 3 43.67 -1.64 19.20
CA ALA A 3 43.36 -0.21 19.26
C ALA A 3 43.14 0.45 17.88
N MET A 4 43.88 -0.01 16.85
CA MET A 4 43.72 0.48 15.47
C MET A 4 42.41 -0.01 14.84
N ASN A 5 41.95 -1.20 15.21
CA ASN A 5 40.66 -1.74 14.78
C ASN A 5 39.48 -1.03 15.46
N GLU A 6 39.63 -0.66 16.74
CA GLU A 6 38.63 0.13 17.47
C GLU A 6 38.50 1.55 16.92
N GLU A 7 39.61 2.22 16.58
CA GLU A 7 39.57 3.54 15.94
C GLU A 7 38.98 3.53 14.54
N ILE A 8 39.19 2.46 13.76
CA ILE A 8 38.58 2.29 12.44
C ILE A 8 37.07 2.05 12.57
N GLN A 9 36.66 1.20 13.51
CA GLN A 9 35.23 0.97 13.77
C GLN A 9 34.54 2.22 14.31
N HIS A 10 35.19 2.98 15.19
CA HIS A 10 34.66 4.22 15.72
C HIS A 10 34.54 5.31 14.63
N ARG A 11 35.47 5.37 13.67
CA ARG A 11 35.36 6.26 12.50
C ARG A 11 34.24 5.85 11.54
N GLN A 12 34.10 4.55 11.26
CA GLN A 12 32.98 4.04 10.44
C GLN A 12 31.62 4.29 11.10
N TYR A 13 31.52 4.16 12.42
CA TYR A 13 30.30 4.46 13.16
C TYR A 13 29.94 5.95 13.14
N LYS A 14 30.93 6.84 13.33
CA LYS A 14 30.72 8.29 13.22
C LYS A 14 30.30 8.73 11.81
N ASP A 15 30.82 8.07 10.78
CA ASP A 15 30.44 8.32 9.38
C ASP A 15 28.98 7.92 9.13
N LEU A 16 28.57 6.73 9.63
CA LEU A 16 27.16 6.30 9.57
C LEU A 16 26.20 7.22 10.32
N ASP A 17 26.60 7.73 11.49
CA ASP A 17 25.73 8.62 12.29
C ASP A 17 25.43 9.93 11.55
N SER A 18 26.33 10.39 10.66
CA SER A 18 26.11 11.56 9.81
C SER A 18 25.12 11.32 8.67
N LEU A 19 24.90 10.05 8.29
CA LEU A 19 24.02 9.64 7.19
C LEU A 19 22.61 9.28 7.69
N LEU A 20 22.44 9.00 8.98
CA LEU A 20 21.15 8.68 9.58
C LEU A 20 20.20 9.88 9.51
N ILE A 21 18.98 9.63 9.05
CA ILE A 21 17.93 10.65 9.03
C ILE A 21 17.37 10.88 10.45
N VAL A 22 17.31 9.83 11.28
CA VAL A 22 16.93 9.92 12.70
C VAL A 22 18.18 9.73 13.57
N PRO A 23 18.58 10.74 14.37
CA PRO A 23 19.71 10.60 15.29
C PRO A 23 19.52 9.45 16.30
N ARG A 24 20.60 8.76 16.68
CA ARG A 24 20.54 7.60 17.58
C ARG A 24 19.85 7.87 18.92
N GLU A 25 20.04 9.07 19.44
CA GLU A 25 19.45 9.56 20.69
C GLU A 25 17.91 9.61 20.65
N LYS A 26 17.35 9.67 19.44
CA LYS A 26 15.92 9.71 19.12
C LYS A 26 15.35 8.36 18.69
N LEU A 27 16.11 7.26 18.77
CA LEU A 27 15.61 5.92 18.36
C LEU A 27 14.73 5.25 19.44
N ALA A 28 14.70 5.76 20.66
CA ALA A 28 14.04 5.14 21.82
C ALA A 28 12.68 5.79 22.15
N PHE A 29 11.77 5.86 21.18
CA PHE A 29 10.39 6.27 21.41
C PHE A 29 9.44 5.07 21.49
N ASN A 30 8.42 5.20 22.34
CA ASN A 30 7.34 4.23 22.37
C ASN A 30 6.37 4.53 21.22
N VAL A 31 6.17 3.59 20.30
CA VAL A 31 5.45 3.83 19.04
C VAL A 31 4.28 2.86 18.88
N THR A 32 3.16 3.40 18.42
CA THR A 32 2.02 2.59 17.94
C THR A 32 1.90 2.76 16.44
N ILE A 33 1.82 1.64 15.73
CA ILE A 33 1.53 1.63 14.29
C ILE A 33 0.20 0.92 14.08
N ASN A 34 -0.79 1.63 13.56
CA ASN A 34 -2.09 1.03 13.18
C ASN A 34 -2.10 0.68 11.70
N THR A 35 -2.29 -0.59 11.36
CA THR A 35 -2.51 -0.98 9.95
C THR A 35 -3.98 -0.95 9.59
N HIS A 36 -4.31 -0.36 8.45
CA HIS A 36 -5.71 -0.23 8.00
C HIS A 36 -6.15 -1.29 6.99
N TYR A 37 -5.35 -2.33 6.79
CA TYR A 37 -5.72 -3.44 5.92
C TYR A 37 -6.83 -4.26 6.48
N LYS A 38 -7.70 -4.67 5.57
CA LYS A 38 -8.89 -5.45 5.92
C LYS A 38 -8.78 -6.82 5.30
N TRP A 39 -7.73 -7.54 5.68
CA TRP A 39 -7.49 -8.93 5.27
C TRP A 39 -8.67 -9.86 5.57
N SER A 40 -9.38 -9.61 6.67
CA SER A 40 -10.64 -10.31 6.99
C SER A 40 -11.69 -10.18 5.89
N GLN A 41 -11.68 -9.09 5.12
CA GLN A 41 -12.58 -8.89 3.99
C GLN A 41 -12.13 -9.65 2.75
N LEU A 42 -10.84 -9.96 2.59
CA LEU A 42 -10.35 -10.75 1.48
C LEU A 42 -10.87 -12.19 1.54
N HIS A 43 -10.93 -12.78 2.74
CA HIS A 43 -11.53 -14.09 2.94
C HIS A 43 -13.01 -14.09 2.53
N TYR A 44 -13.74 -13.05 2.93
CA TYR A 44 -15.14 -12.88 2.54
C TYR A 44 -15.32 -12.71 1.03
N ILE A 45 -14.54 -11.81 0.42
CA ILE A 45 -14.55 -11.59 -1.04
C ILE A 45 -14.28 -12.90 -1.79
N THR A 46 -13.29 -13.65 -1.35
CA THR A 46 -12.93 -14.95 -1.94
C THR A 46 -14.10 -15.93 -1.87
N LYS A 47 -14.75 -16.06 -0.71
CA LYS A 47 -15.91 -16.93 -0.53
C LYS A 47 -17.08 -16.53 -1.43
N THR A 48 -17.41 -15.24 -1.49
CA THR A 48 -18.50 -14.74 -2.35
C THR A 48 -18.20 -15.01 -3.82
N LEU A 49 -16.97 -14.76 -4.28
CA LEU A 49 -16.56 -15.05 -5.66
C LEU A 49 -16.67 -16.53 -6.01
N GLN A 50 -16.28 -17.42 -5.09
CA GLN A 50 -16.43 -18.87 -5.27
C GLN A 50 -17.90 -19.27 -5.40
N GLN A 51 -18.77 -18.75 -4.51
CA GLN A 51 -20.21 -19.02 -4.55
C GLN A 51 -20.88 -18.54 -5.85
N LYS A 52 -20.35 -17.49 -6.47
CA LYS A 52 -20.85 -16.93 -7.74
C LYS A 52 -20.17 -17.49 -8.99
N GLY A 53 -19.19 -18.39 -8.84
CA GLY A 53 -18.43 -18.92 -9.98
C GLY A 53 -17.52 -17.89 -10.66
N GLU A 54 -17.24 -16.76 -10.01
CA GLU A 54 -16.44 -15.65 -10.56
C GLU A 54 -15.02 -15.59 -9.97
N TYR A 55 -14.64 -16.53 -9.10
CA TYR A 55 -13.31 -16.59 -8.50
C TYR A 55 -12.18 -16.67 -9.55
N ASP A 56 -12.33 -17.52 -10.56
CA ASP A 56 -11.32 -17.67 -11.60
C ASP A 56 -11.19 -16.42 -12.49
N ALA A 57 -12.26 -15.64 -12.64
CA ALA A 57 -12.21 -14.38 -13.37
C ALA A 57 -11.28 -13.39 -12.67
N VAL A 58 -11.43 -13.21 -11.34
CA VAL A 58 -10.51 -12.38 -10.54
C VAL A 58 -9.11 -12.99 -10.51
N LYS A 59 -8.97 -14.31 -10.40
CA LYS A 59 -7.67 -15.01 -10.38
C LYS A 59 -6.86 -14.80 -11.66
N ARG A 60 -7.51 -14.62 -12.81
CA ARG A 60 -6.84 -14.33 -14.09
C ARG A 60 -6.43 -12.87 -14.25
N THR A 61 -6.87 -11.97 -13.37
CA THR A 61 -6.45 -10.57 -13.39
C THR A 61 -5.04 -10.38 -12.83
N CYS A 62 -4.50 -9.16 -12.96
CA CYS A 62 -3.24 -8.77 -12.31
C CYS A 62 -3.27 -8.90 -10.78
N PHE A 63 -4.44 -9.06 -10.16
CA PHE A 63 -4.60 -9.26 -8.72
C PHE A 63 -4.78 -10.71 -8.30
N GLY A 64 -4.69 -11.67 -9.23
CA GLY A 64 -4.82 -13.09 -8.89
C GLY A 64 -3.87 -13.56 -7.80
N MET A 65 -2.66 -13.02 -7.75
CA MET A 65 -1.68 -13.30 -6.70
C MET A 65 -2.16 -12.85 -5.31
N LEU A 66 -2.91 -11.75 -5.22
CA LEU A 66 -3.43 -11.25 -3.95
C LEU A 66 -4.50 -12.19 -3.37
N LEU A 67 -5.25 -12.90 -4.21
CA LEU A 67 -6.25 -13.88 -3.75
C LEU A 67 -5.63 -15.14 -3.13
N GLY A 68 -4.40 -15.48 -3.52
CA GLY A 68 -3.66 -16.62 -2.98
C GLY A 68 -2.91 -16.33 -1.69
N PHE A 69 -2.83 -15.06 -1.29
CA PHE A 69 -2.15 -14.66 -0.07
C PHE A 69 -3.03 -15.00 1.14
N ASN A 70 -2.58 -15.96 1.96
CA ASN A 70 -3.14 -16.18 3.29
C ASN A 70 -2.32 -15.35 4.29
N PRO A 71 -2.85 -14.27 4.87
CA PRO A 71 -2.10 -13.33 5.69
C PRO A 71 -1.84 -13.86 7.10
N GLN A 72 -1.56 -15.16 7.27
CA GLN A 72 -1.05 -15.70 8.54
C GLN A 72 0.32 -15.13 8.93
N GLY A 73 0.92 -14.28 8.08
CA GLY A 73 2.08 -13.47 8.43
C GLY A 73 1.70 -12.31 9.36
N TYR A 74 2.16 -12.36 10.59
CA TYR A 74 2.03 -11.26 11.56
C TYR A 74 2.73 -10.01 11.02
N PHE A 75 1.96 -8.96 10.69
CA PHE A 75 2.54 -7.64 10.48
C PHE A 75 3.21 -7.18 11.78
N CYS A 76 4.54 -7.07 11.77
CA CYS A 76 5.29 -6.58 12.93
C CYS A 76 5.51 -5.08 12.82
N ALA A 77 4.55 -4.32 13.35
CA ALA A 77 4.64 -2.87 13.53
C ALA A 77 6.00 -2.43 14.10
N GLY A 78 6.46 -3.10 15.16
CA GLY A 78 7.74 -2.79 15.80
C GLY A 78 8.93 -2.95 14.84
N LEU A 79 8.97 -4.04 14.07
CA LEU A 79 10.03 -4.27 13.09
C LEU A 79 10.02 -3.21 11.98
N LEU A 80 8.84 -2.86 11.45
CA LEU A 80 8.75 -1.82 10.45
C LEU A 80 9.23 -0.47 10.99
N TYR A 81 8.80 -0.09 12.19
CA TYR A 81 9.30 1.13 12.85
C TYR A 81 10.82 1.07 12.98
N SER A 82 11.37 -0.04 13.48
CA SER A 82 12.81 -0.25 13.61
C SER A 82 13.53 -0.13 12.27
N ILE A 83 13.00 -0.67 11.17
CA ILE A 83 13.61 -0.48 9.85
C ILE A 83 13.56 1.00 9.43
N MET A 84 12.41 1.64 9.60
CA MET A 84 12.18 3.02 9.15
C MET A 84 13.05 4.06 9.87
N ILE A 85 13.36 3.86 11.16
CA ILE A 85 14.24 4.77 11.89
C ILE A 85 15.73 4.61 11.51
N HIS A 86 16.11 3.50 10.89
CA HIS A 86 17.46 3.27 10.37
C HIS A 86 17.63 3.79 8.93
N ARG A 87 16.72 4.62 8.44
CA ARG A 87 16.80 5.21 7.11
C ARG A 87 17.98 6.18 7.02
N ILE A 88 18.70 6.12 5.91
CA ILE A 88 19.88 6.94 5.63
C ILE A 88 19.71 7.74 4.34
N THR A 89 20.44 8.84 4.22
CA THR A 89 20.61 9.56 2.95
C THR A 89 21.83 9.00 2.22
N GLU A 90 21.65 8.54 0.99
CA GLU A 90 22.73 8.02 0.14
C GLU A 90 23.01 9.01 -1.00
N ARG A 91 24.28 9.33 -1.26
CA ARG A 91 24.65 10.49 -2.11
C ARG A 91 24.21 10.35 -3.57
N GLN A 92 24.01 9.12 -4.02
CA GLN A 92 23.58 8.79 -5.38
C GLN A 92 22.18 8.17 -5.43
N SER A 93 21.38 8.32 -4.36
CA SER A 93 20.03 7.77 -4.33
C SER A 93 19.12 8.45 -5.34
N MET A 94 18.28 7.66 -6.00
CA MET A 94 17.18 8.18 -6.80
C MET A 94 15.97 8.49 -5.90
N ASP A 95 15.13 9.46 -6.28
CA ASP A 95 13.91 9.87 -5.53
C ASP A 95 12.92 8.74 -5.20
N HIS A 96 13.06 7.60 -5.88
CA HIS A 96 12.20 6.44 -5.71
C HIS A 96 12.85 5.29 -4.93
N GLU A 97 13.99 5.53 -4.28
CA GLU A 97 14.72 4.57 -3.48
C GLU A 97 14.69 4.96 -2.00
N LEU A 98 14.55 3.95 -1.14
CA LEU A 98 14.76 4.08 0.29
C LEU A 98 16.04 3.33 0.66
N TRP A 99 16.90 4.00 1.42
CA TRP A 99 18.16 3.43 1.89
C TRP A 99 18.14 3.29 3.41
N PHE A 100 18.66 2.18 3.91
CA PHE A 100 18.66 1.84 5.33
C PHE A 100 20.03 1.32 5.76
N ALA A 101 20.49 1.74 6.94
CA ALA A 101 21.65 1.17 7.61
C ALA A 101 21.20 0.04 8.56
N ILE A 102 21.27 -1.20 8.11
CA ILE A 102 20.89 -2.37 8.91
C ILE A 102 22.16 -3.14 9.27
N GLY A 103 22.49 -3.15 10.57
CA GLY A 103 23.74 -3.73 11.06
C GLY A 103 24.94 -2.98 10.48
N LYS A 104 25.73 -3.66 9.65
CA LYS A 104 26.91 -3.09 8.95
C LYS A 104 26.70 -2.92 7.45
N SER A 105 25.46 -3.07 6.97
CA SER A 105 25.14 -3.03 5.54
C SER A 105 24.19 -1.89 5.22
N ASN A 106 24.44 -1.22 4.09
CA ASN A 106 23.48 -0.32 3.46
C ASN A 106 22.56 -1.16 2.59
N VAL A 107 21.27 -1.14 2.90
CA VAL A 107 20.24 -1.90 2.19
C VAL A 107 19.34 -0.93 1.45
N ARG A 108 19.09 -1.23 0.18
CA ARG A 108 18.22 -0.45 -0.70
C ARG A 108 16.88 -1.15 -0.88
N LEU A 109 15.80 -0.38 -0.80
CA LEU A 109 14.46 -0.77 -1.24
C LEU A 109 14.01 0.17 -2.36
N SER A 110 13.79 -0.36 -3.55
CA SER A 110 13.39 0.38 -4.74
C SER A 110 12.15 -0.21 -5.40
N LYS A 111 11.77 0.35 -6.55
CA LYS A 111 10.73 -0.19 -7.44
C LYS A 111 10.99 -1.66 -7.82
N GLN A 112 12.26 -2.07 -7.94
CA GLN A 112 12.64 -3.41 -8.37
C GLN A 112 12.22 -4.45 -7.33
N GLU A 113 12.67 -4.28 -6.08
CA GLU A 113 12.34 -5.17 -4.98
C GLU A 113 10.82 -5.16 -4.72
N PHE A 114 10.19 -3.98 -4.78
CA PHE A 114 8.73 -3.87 -4.66
C PHE A 114 7.98 -4.66 -5.76
N CYS A 115 8.41 -4.55 -7.02
CA CYS A 115 7.84 -5.32 -8.13
C CYS A 115 8.00 -6.83 -7.93
N LEU A 116 9.16 -7.27 -7.45
CA LEU A 116 9.43 -8.69 -7.22
C LEU A 116 8.54 -9.28 -6.12
N ILE A 117 8.34 -8.53 -5.03
CA ILE A 117 7.51 -8.95 -3.89
C ILE A 117 6.03 -8.93 -4.26
N THR A 118 5.55 -7.83 -4.82
CA THR A 118 4.11 -7.62 -5.05
C THR A 118 3.60 -8.19 -6.37
N ARG A 119 4.51 -8.43 -7.33
CA ARG A 119 4.20 -8.78 -8.73
C ARG A 119 3.34 -7.74 -9.45
N LEU A 120 3.17 -6.55 -8.88
CA LEU A 120 2.43 -5.46 -9.52
C LEU A 120 3.29 -4.81 -10.60
N LYS A 121 2.70 -4.64 -11.79
CA LYS A 121 3.40 -4.09 -12.95
C LYS A 121 3.71 -2.61 -12.78
N PHE A 122 4.90 -2.21 -13.22
CA PHE A 122 5.30 -0.82 -13.36
C PHE A 122 5.14 -0.38 -14.82
N GLY A 123 4.91 0.91 -15.03
CA GLY A 123 4.72 1.47 -16.37
C GLY A 123 4.45 2.97 -16.33
N PRO A 124 4.34 3.61 -17.50
CA PRO A 124 3.94 5.02 -17.60
C PRO A 124 2.53 5.20 -17.03
N MET A 125 2.35 6.24 -16.22
CA MET A 125 1.08 6.51 -15.56
C MET A 125 0.09 7.06 -16.59
N PRO A 126 -1.09 6.45 -16.79
CA PRO A 126 -2.06 6.94 -17.77
C PRO A 126 -2.72 8.25 -17.30
N ASP A 127 -3.19 9.06 -18.24
CA ASP A 127 -3.92 10.32 -17.95
C ASP A 127 -5.34 10.10 -17.37
N VAL A 128 -5.69 8.88 -16.97
CA VAL A 128 -7.01 8.53 -16.42
C VAL A 128 -7.41 9.38 -15.21
N PHE A 129 -6.45 9.91 -14.46
CA PHE A 129 -6.69 10.78 -13.30
C PHE A 129 -7.22 12.18 -13.66
N ARG A 130 -7.02 12.61 -14.91
CA ARG A 130 -7.44 13.94 -15.39
C ARG A 130 -8.77 13.89 -16.14
N ARG A 131 -9.24 12.70 -16.49
CA ARG A 131 -10.49 12.53 -17.23
C ARG A 131 -11.67 12.68 -16.27
N PRO A 132 -12.71 13.44 -16.64
CA PRO A 132 -13.95 13.41 -15.89
C PRO A 132 -14.52 11.98 -15.93
N TYR A 133 -15.15 11.57 -14.84
CA TYR A 133 -15.80 10.28 -14.78
C TYR A 133 -17.15 10.35 -15.49
N GLU A 134 -17.28 9.53 -16.52
CA GLU A 134 -18.53 9.33 -17.25
C GLU A 134 -19.13 7.99 -16.82
N VAL A 135 -20.38 8.02 -16.36
CA VAL A 135 -21.10 6.80 -15.99
C VAL A 135 -21.36 6.00 -17.26
N ALA A 136 -20.74 4.83 -17.37
CA ALA A 136 -21.02 3.90 -18.45
C ALA A 136 -22.51 3.53 -18.43
N THR A 137 -23.18 3.71 -19.57
CA THR A 137 -24.57 3.27 -19.74
C THR A 137 -24.63 1.76 -19.53
N GLU A 138 -25.57 1.31 -18.71
CA GLU A 138 -25.65 -0.10 -18.32
C GLU A 138 -24.36 -0.59 -17.63
N GLY A 139 -23.58 0.26 -16.97
CA GLY A 139 -22.43 -0.10 -16.13
C GLY A 139 -22.82 -0.46 -14.69
N ILE A 140 -21.85 -0.83 -13.84
CA ILE A 140 -22.07 -1.10 -12.41
C ILE A 140 -22.69 0.13 -11.74
N HIS A 141 -22.16 1.30 -12.03
CA HIS A 141 -22.60 2.52 -11.37
C HIS A 141 -24.02 2.94 -11.78
N ASP A 142 -24.39 2.70 -13.03
CA ASP A 142 -25.75 2.94 -13.54
C ASP A 142 -26.74 1.96 -12.88
N ARG A 143 -26.42 0.65 -12.93
CA ARG A 143 -27.32 -0.44 -12.50
C ARG A 143 -27.53 -0.55 -10.99
N TYR A 144 -26.53 -0.20 -10.18
CA TYR A 144 -26.59 -0.40 -8.73
C TYR A 144 -26.75 0.89 -7.92
N TRP A 145 -26.40 2.05 -8.48
CA TRP A 145 -26.42 3.32 -7.74
C TRP A 145 -27.13 4.46 -8.47
N ASN A 146 -27.95 4.17 -9.49
CA ASN A 146 -28.82 5.13 -10.18
C ASN A 146 -28.10 6.42 -10.61
N ARG A 147 -26.87 6.30 -11.12
CA ARG A 147 -26.02 7.43 -11.58
C ARG A 147 -25.70 8.48 -10.52
N GLN A 148 -25.88 8.21 -9.22
CA GLN A 148 -25.46 9.14 -8.18
C GLN A 148 -23.95 9.39 -8.25
N GLU A 149 -23.51 10.64 -8.41
CA GLU A 149 -22.10 11.04 -8.66
C GLU A 149 -21.04 10.44 -7.71
N SER A 150 -21.44 9.84 -6.58
CA SER A 150 -20.50 9.20 -5.67
C SER A 150 -21.05 7.97 -4.97
N ALA A 151 -20.49 6.81 -5.30
CA ALA A 151 -20.61 5.62 -4.47
C ALA A 151 -19.59 5.67 -3.32
N LYS A 152 -20.09 5.57 -2.07
CA LYS A 152 -19.23 5.28 -0.91
C LYS A 152 -18.68 3.86 -1.06
N LEU A 153 -17.45 3.63 -0.60
CA LEU A 153 -16.88 2.27 -0.57
C LEU A 153 -17.74 1.34 0.30
N GLN A 154 -18.38 1.86 1.35
CA GLN A 154 -19.39 1.13 2.13
C GLN A 154 -20.56 0.65 1.27
N ALA A 155 -21.10 1.48 0.38
CA ALA A 155 -22.21 1.10 -0.49
C ALA A 155 -21.80 -0.03 -1.44
N LEU A 156 -20.61 0.04 -2.01
CA LEU A 156 -20.03 -1.05 -2.81
C LEU A 156 -19.93 -2.35 -2.00
N LEU A 157 -19.43 -2.27 -0.76
CA LEU A 157 -19.32 -3.43 0.12
C LEU A 157 -20.69 -4.03 0.46
N ASP A 158 -21.69 -3.20 0.73
CA ASP A 158 -23.05 -3.63 1.06
C ASP A 158 -23.73 -4.28 -0.15
N THR A 159 -23.58 -3.70 -1.35
CA THR A 159 -24.04 -4.32 -2.61
C THR A 159 -23.38 -5.67 -2.84
N PHE A 160 -22.05 -5.74 -2.68
CA PHE A 160 -21.30 -6.99 -2.84
C PHE A 160 -21.74 -8.05 -1.81
N ARG A 161 -22.03 -7.63 -0.58
CA ARG A 161 -22.53 -8.51 0.49
C ARG A 161 -23.93 -9.04 0.24
N GLY A 162 -24.79 -8.23 -0.36
CA GLY A 162 -26.13 -8.65 -0.76
C GLY A 162 -26.09 -9.78 -1.80
N GLY A 163 -25.04 -9.85 -2.61
CA GLY A 163 -24.81 -10.94 -3.55
C GLY A 163 -25.83 -11.03 -4.70
N ASN A 164 -26.70 -10.02 -4.84
CA ASN A 164 -27.73 -9.92 -5.88
C ASN A 164 -27.13 -9.25 -7.13
N PHE A 165 -26.20 -9.95 -7.77
CA PHE A 165 -25.54 -9.46 -8.96
C PHE A 165 -26.46 -9.57 -10.18
N GLN A 166 -26.64 -8.46 -10.90
CA GLN A 166 -27.51 -8.35 -12.08
C GLN A 166 -26.90 -8.97 -13.34
N ARG A 167 -25.57 -8.98 -13.47
CA ARG A 167 -24.87 -9.55 -14.64
C ARG A 167 -23.66 -10.40 -14.26
N PRO A 168 -23.29 -11.38 -15.10
CA PRO A 168 -22.00 -12.05 -14.99
C PRO A 168 -20.84 -11.05 -15.08
N GLY A 169 -19.87 -11.17 -14.19
CA GLY A 169 -18.70 -10.28 -14.11
C GLY A 169 -18.88 -9.12 -13.13
N ASP A 170 -20.08 -8.90 -12.60
CA ASP A 170 -20.32 -7.82 -11.65
C ASP A 170 -19.61 -8.07 -10.32
N ALA A 171 -19.63 -9.32 -9.85
CA ALA A 171 -18.92 -9.69 -8.63
C ALA A 171 -17.41 -9.47 -8.82
N THR A 172 -16.86 -9.83 -9.98
CA THR A 172 -15.47 -9.60 -10.36
C THR A 172 -15.12 -8.12 -10.31
N LYS A 173 -15.88 -7.27 -11.00
CA LYS A 173 -15.68 -5.82 -11.05
C LYS A 173 -15.69 -5.19 -9.65
N MET A 174 -16.72 -5.50 -8.86
CA MET A 174 -16.84 -4.99 -7.49
C MET A 174 -15.72 -5.51 -6.58
N ALA A 175 -15.35 -6.79 -6.70
CA ALA A 175 -14.26 -7.39 -5.92
C ALA A 175 -12.91 -6.72 -6.21
N LEU A 176 -12.61 -6.39 -7.47
CA LEU A 176 -11.38 -5.70 -7.84
C LEU A 176 -11.25 -4.33 -7.15
N VAL A 177 -12.33 -3.54 -7.12
CA VAL A 177 -12.35 -2.26 -6.41
C VAL A 177 -12.24 -2.45 -4.89
N LEU A 178 -12.92 -3.44 -4.32
CA LEU A 178 -12.82 -3.76 -2.90
C LEU A 178 -11.41 -4.20 -2.51
N ILE A 179 -10.77 -5.09 -3.29
CA ILE A 179 -9.39 -5.55 -3.07
C ILE A 179 -8.43 -4.35 -3.15
N THR A 180 -8.56 -3.51 -4.18
CA THR A 180 -7.74 -2.29 -4.32
C THR A 180 -7.83 -1.41 -3.08
N ASN A 181 -9.04 -1.08 -2.65
CA ASN A 181 -9.22 -0.15 -1.54
C ASN A 181 -8.87 -0.77 -0.18
N ASN A 182 -9.16 -2.05 0.03
CA ASN A 182 -8.93 -2.74 1.30
C ASN A 182 -7.47 -3.15 1.51
N ILE A 183 -6.78 -3.53 0.43
CA ILE A 183 -5.43 -4.11 0.48
C ILE A 183 -4.38 -3.12 -0.01
N LEU A 184 -4.60 -2.45 -1.15
CA LEU A 184 -3.55 -1.57 -1.71
C LEU A 184 -3.58 -0.18 -1.08
N PHE A 185 -4.78 0.37 -0.84
CA PHE A 185 -4.93 1.75 -0.36
C PHE A 185 -5.19 1.84 1.14
N GLY A 186 -5.75 0.81 1.77
CA GLY A 186 -6.17 0.81 3.17
C GLY A 186 -7.24 1.86 3.48
N GLN A 187 -8.14 2.18 2.54
CA GLN A 187 -9.10 3.27 2.73
C GLN A 187 -10.20 2.95 3.76
N ASP A 188 -10.65 3.98 4.48
CA ASP A 188 -11.86 3.94 5.30
C ASP A 188 -13.11 3.78 4.41
N TYR A 189 -14.07 2.96 4.84
CA TYR A 189 -15.30 2.70 4.08
C TYR A 189 -16.22 3.91 3.91
N ARG A 190 -16.05 4.94 4.74
CA ARG A 190 -16.74 6.23 4.64
C ARG A 190 -16.27 7.03 3.41
N ARG A 191 -15.08 6.73 2.88
CA ARG A 191 -14.55 7.39 1.68
C ARG A 191 -15.31 6.97 0.43
N ARG A 192 -15.38 7.90 -0.52
CA ARG A 192 -15.94 7.67 -1.86
C ARG A 192 -14.91 6.92 -2.69
N VAL A 193 -15.37 5.98 -3.52
CA VAL A 193 -14.51 5.37 -4.54
C VAL A 193 -14.09 6.47 -5.52
N THR A 194 -12.81 6.55 -5.84
CA THR A 194 -12.31 7.60 -6.73
C THR A 194 -12.87 7.41 -8.14
N PRO A 195 -13.26 8.49 -8.84
CA PRO A 195 -13.96 8.36 -10.11
C PRO A 195 -13.13 7.62 -11.20
N TRP A 196 -11.81 7.86 -11.27
CA TRP A 196 -10.92 7.14 -12.19
C TRP A 196 -10.90 5.61 -11.95
N LEU A 197 -11.10 5.18 -10.70
CA LEU A 197 -11.11 3.76 -10.33
C LEU A 197 -12.44 3.11 -10.73
N LEU A 198 -13.54 3.87 -10.66
CA LEU A 198 -14.84 3.44 -11.18
C LEU A 198 -14.81 3.30 -12.71
N SER A 199 -14.16 4.23 -13.43
CA SER A 199 -13.91 4.07 -14.87
C SER A 199 -13.12 2.81 -15.16
N LEU A 200 -12.01 2.61 -14.43
CA LEU A 200 -11.11 1.47 -14.66
C LEU A 200 -11.79 0.13 -14.38
N MET A 201 -12.69 0.08 -13.41
CA MET A 201 -13.47 -1.13 -13.08
C MET A 201 -14.34 -1.60 -14.26
N GLU A 202 -14.79 -0.69 -15.13
CA GLU A 202 -15.63 -1.08 -16.27
C GLU A 202 -14.85 -1.76 -17.40
N ASP A 203 -13.53 -1.56 -17.44
CA ASP A 203 -12.60 -2.10 -18.44
C ASP A 203 -11.51 -2.96 -17.78
N ILE A 204 -11.76 -4.27 -17.74
CA ILE A 204 -10.85 -5.24 -17.10
C ILE A 204 -9.51 -5.35 -17.83
N ASP A 205 -9.47 -5.11 -19.14
CA ASP A 205 -8.23 -5.14 -19.91
C ASP A 205 -7.36 -3.93 -19.53
N ALA A 206 -7.96 -2.74 -19.48
CA ALA A 206 -7.31 -1.54 -18.94
C ALA A 206 -6.85 -1.73 -17.50
N TRP A 207 -7.67 -2.39 -16.65
CA TRP A 207 -7.31 -2.73 -15.28
C TRP A 207 -6.03 -3.59 -15.20
N ASN A 208 -5.91 -4.60 -16.07
CA ASN A 208 -4.80 -5.56 -16.07
C ASN A 208 -3.47 -4.99 -16.60
N VAL A 209 -3.54 -3.96 -17.43
CA VAL A 209 -2.35 -3.25 -17.95
C VAL A 209 -2.02 -1.99 -17.15
N PHE A 210 -2.93 -1.53 -16.29
CA PHE A 210 -2.70 -0.37 -15.43
C PHE A 210 -1.43 -0.58 -14.58
N PRO A 211 -0.57 0.44 -14.43
CA PRO A 211 0.72 0.32 -13.74
C PRO A 211 0.54 0.37 -12.21
N TRP A 212 -0.17 -0.62 -11.65
CA TRP A 212 -0.48 -0.73 -10.22
C TRP A 212 0.76 -0.64 -9.34
N GLY A 213 1.87 -1.23 -9.76
CA GLY A 213 3.14 -1.20 -9.03
C GLY A 213 3.68 0.22 -8.91
N HIS A 214 3.63 1.00 -10.00
CA HIS A 214 4.01 2.41 -9.97
C HIS A 214 3.09 3.22 -9.05
N TYR A 215 1.78 3.05 -9.20
CA TYR A 215 0.80 3.80 -8.41
C TYR A 215 0.95 3.51 -6.91
N VAL A 216 0.97 2.24 -6.52
CA VAL A 216 1.08 1.83 -5.11
C VAL A 216 2.45 2.18 -4.55
N TRP A 217 3.55 1.99 -5.29
CA TRP A 217 4.89 2.38 -4.81
C TRP A 217 4.98 3.86 -4.49
N LYS A 218 4.47 4.73 -5.38
CA LYS A 218 4.45 6.17 -5.13
C LYS A 218 3.64 6.50 -3.87
N LEU A 219 2.47 5.88 -3.71
CA LEU A 219 1.67 6.05 -2.51
C LEU A 219 2.39 5.55 -1.24
N THR A 220 3.09 4.42 -1.31
CA THR A 220 3.85 3.87 -0.18
C THR A 220 5.01 4.80 0.19
N LEU A 221 5.78 5.30 -0.78
CA LEU A 221 6.85 6.28 -0.53
C LEU A 221 6.33 7.57 0.10
N ASP A 222 5.31 8.18 -0.51
CA ASP A 222 4.72 9.42 0.01
C ASP A 222 4.26 9.26 1.47
N TYR A 223 3.79 8.07 1.83
CA TYR A 223 3.30 7.76 3.16
C TYR A 223 4.46 7.53 4.15
N LEU A 224 5.38 6.63 3.82
CA LEU A 224 6.53 6.29 4.66
C LEU A 224 7.45 7.48 4.89
N LEU A 225 7.55 8.40 3.94
CA LEU A 225 8.37 9.61 4.07
C LEU A 225 7.69 10.67 4.94
N LYS A 226 6.37 10.88 4.80
CA LYS A 226 5.61 11.88 5.59
C LYS A 226 5.36 11.47 7.03
N GLU A 227 5.04 10.20 7.25
CA GLU A 227 4.62 9.75 8.59
C GLU A 227 5.84 9.51 9.49
N PHE A 228 6.99 9.13 8.92
CA PHE A 228 8.23 8.95 9.68
C PHE A 228 9.12 10.20 9.60
N GLU A 229 8.52 11.39 9.68
CA GLU A 229 9.25 12.63 9.93
C GLU A 229 9.83 12.61 11.35
N VAL A 230 11.06 13.12 11.49
CA VAL A 230 11.82 13.09 12.74
C VAL A 230 11.05 13.88 13.81
N PRO A 231 10.76 13.28 14.99
CA PRO A 231 10.12 14.02 16.08
C PRO A 231 10.95 15.25 16.45
N ASP A 232 10.26 16.38 16.64
CA ASP A 232 10.89 17.62 17.09
C ASP A 232 11.63 17.39 18.42
N SER A 233 12.71 18.14 18.63
CA SER A 233 13.54 18.15 19.84
C SER A 233 12.76 18.33 21.15
N SER A 234 11.54 18.86 21.06
CA SER A 234 10.60 19.07 22.18
C SER A 234 9.88 17.80 22.65
N VAL A 235 9.90 16.70 21.88
CA VAL A 235 9.17 15.46 22.20
C VAL A 235 9.91 14.63 23.27
N THR A 236 9.37 14.59 24.49
CA THR A 236 9.95 13.79 25.58
C THR A 236 9.82 12.28 25.36
N LYS A 237 10.76 11.47 25.87
CA LYS A 237 10.72 9.98 25.77
C LYS A 237 9.45 9.32 26.34
N LYS A 238 8.69 10.04 27.18
CA LYS A 238 7.39 9.57 27.72
C LYS A 238 6.23 9.70 26.73
N THR A 239 6.39 10.49 25.66
CA THR A 239 5.34 10.72 24.66
C THR A 239 5.26 9.52 23.71
N ARG A 240 4.09 8.89 23.64
CA ARG A 240 3.83 7.79 22.71
C ARG A 240 3.54 8.36 21.33
N LEU A 241 4.33 8.00 20.33
CA LEU A 241 4.11 8.41 18.95
C LEU A 241 3.09 7.47 18.30
N HIS A 242 2.12 8.05 17.62
CA HIS A 242 1.08 7.32 16.91
C HIS A 242 1.27 7.52 15.42
N TYR A 243 1.67 6.48 14.73
CA TYR A 243 1.64 6.43 13.27
C TYR A 243 0.49 5.56 12.84
N ASN A 244 -0.25 6.00 11.85
CA ASN A 244 -1.11 5.09 11.12
C ASN A 244 -0.27 4.52 9.97
N ILE A 245 -0.68 3.39 9.40
CA ILE A 245 -0.19 2.89 8.11
C ILE A 245 -1.40 2.56 7.29
N TYR A 246 -1.70 3.50 6.41
CA TYR A 246 -2.55 3.27 5.27
C TYR A 246 -1.63 2.79 4.13
N ARG A 247 -2.03 1.72 3.40
CA ARG A 247 -1.37 1.19 2.17
C ARG A 247 -0.30 0.12 2.37
N PHE A 248 0.10 -0.50 1.24
CA PHE A 248 0.92 -1.72 1.10
C PHE A 248 2.31 -1.71 1.80
N THR A 249 2.38 -2.30 2.99
CA THR A 249 3.37 -3.11 3.72
C THR A 249 2.96 -4.58 3.87
#